data_AF-A0A7W1UG66-F1
#
_entry.id   AF-A0A7W1UG66-F1
#
_cell.length_a   1.000
_cell.length_b   1.000
_cell.length_c   1.000
_cell.angle_alpha   90.00
_cell.angle_beta   90.00
_cell.angle_gamma   90.00
#
_symmetry.space_group_name_H-M   'P 1'
#
loop_
_entity.id
_entity.type
_entity.pdbx_description
1 polymer ?
#
loop_
_entity_poly.entity_id
_entity_poly.type
_entity_poly.pdbx_seq_one_letter_code
_entity_poly.pdbx_strand_id
1 'polypeptide(L)'
;MVVTDVEHGKVIQVIGPVVDVEFPPGKLPHIFNAITITHSSGDQSGQSDIQVTLEVAQHLGENRVRAVAMSSTDGLVRGLEVKDTGAPISVPVGRETLGRVVNVLGEPVDGFGPVKTQKRWSIHRPAPALEDQETKTEILETGIKVIDLLEPYAKGGKVGLFGGAGVGKTVIIMELINNIALHHGGFSVFAGVGERTREGNDLWHEMQESKVIDPNDFTKSKAALVYGQMNEPPGARLRVGLTGLTIAEYFRDEEHQDVLLFVDNIFRFTQAGSEVSALLGRMPSAVGYQPTLGTEMGTLQERITSTKKGSITSVQAIYVPADDLTDPAPATAFAHLDATT
;
A
#
# COMPACT_ATOMS: atom_id res chain seq x y z
N MET A 1 -22.91 -13.55 8.01
CA MET A 1 -22.35 -12.85 9.18
C MET A 1 -22.01 -13.90 10.22
N VAL A 2 -20.76 -14.38 10.23
CA VAL A 2 -20.26 -15.17 11.36
C VAL A 2 -19.88 -14.13 12.40
N VAL A 3 -20.59 -14.13 13.53
CA VAL A 3 -20.17 -13.34 14.70
C VAL A 3 -18.92 -14.04 15.22
N THR A 4 -17.74 -13.58 14.80
CA THR A 4 -16.48 -13.98 15.42
C THR A 4 -16.48 -13.39 16.82
N ASP A 5 -16.47 -14.26 17.83
CA ASP A 5 -16.20 -13.85 19.21
C ASP A 5 -14.95 -12.98 19.21
N VAL A 6 -15.05 -11.79 19.79
CA VAL A 6 -13.93 -10.86 19.84
C VAL A 6 -12.92 -11.46 20.81
N GLU A 7 -11.78 -11.89 20.28
CA GLU A 7 -10.72 -12.53 21.07
C GLU A 7 -9.79 -11.46 21.64
N HIS A 8 -9.51 -11.58 22.94
CA HIS A 8 -8.68 -10.63 23.68
C HIS A 8 -7.36 -11.29 24.07
N GLY A 9 -6.25 -10.63 23.73
CA GLY A 9 -4.88 -10.99 24.07
C GLY A 9 -4.21 -9.95 24.96
N LYS A 10 -2.94 -10.18 25.29
CA LYS A 10 -2.12 -9.27 26.12
C LYS A 10 -0.74 -9.06 25.53
N VAL A 11 -0.25 -7.83 25.55
CA VAL A 11 1.13 -7.51 25.14
C VAL A 11 2.12 -8.14 26.11
N ILE A 12 3.04 -8.97 25.62
CA ILE A 12 4.12 -9.55 26.43
C ILE A 12 5.42 -8.77 26.24
N GLN A 13 5.71 -8.36 25.01
CA GLN A 13 7.00 -7.78 24.64
C GLN A 13 6.84 -6.77 23.51
N VAL A 14 7.64 -5.70 23.55
CA VAL A 14 7.71 -4.65 22.53
C VAL A 14 9.19 -4.47 22.18
N ILE A 15 9.54 -4.62 20.90
CA ILE A 15 10.90 -4.45 20.36
C ILE A 15 10.81 -3.53 19.13
N GLY A 16 10.99 -2.22 19.33
CA GLY A 16 10.70 -1.25 18.27
C GLY A 16 9.27 -1.46 17.73
N PRO A 17 9.06 -1.55 16.40
CA PRO A 17 7.73 -1.72 15.82
C PRO A 17 7.22 -3.17 15.88
N VAL A 18 7.95 -4.12 16.48
CA VAL A 18 7.54 -5.52 16.64
C VAL A 18 6.98 -5.75 18.03
N VAL A 19 5.79 -6.31 18.11
CA VAL A 19 5.05 -6.55 19.35
C VAL A 19 4.67 -8.02 19.44
N ASP A 20 5.06 -8.69 20.54
CA ASP A 20 4.64 -10.06 20.82
C ASP A 20 3.42 -10.03 21.75
N VAL A 21 2.36 -10.74 21.36
CA VAL A 21 1.06 -10.77 22.03
C VAL A 21 0.68 -12.20 22.38
N GLU A 22 0.24 -12.41 23.63
CA GLU A 22 -0.31 -13.68 24.10
C GLU A 22 -1.82 -13.70 23.90
N PHE A 23 -2.34 -14.79 23.35
CA PHE A 23 -3.77 -15.06 23.31
C PHE A 23 -4.12 -16.27 24.18
N PRO A 24 -5.37 -16.40 24.63
CA PRO A 24 -5.83 -17.60 25.30
C PRO A 24 -5.65 -18.86 24.40
N PRO A 25 -5.50 -20.05 24.99
CA PRO A 25 -5.36 -21.29 24.24
C PRO A 25 -6.51 -21.51 23.23
N GLY A 26 -6.15 -21.86 22.00
CA GLY A 26 -7.11 -22.12 20.92
C GLY A 26 -7.68 -20.86 20.25
N LYS A 27 -7.27 -19.67 20.67
CA LYS A 27 -7.78 -18.37 20.21
C LYS A 27 -6.69 -17.53 19.54
N LEU A 28 -5.72 -18.18 18.89
CA LEU A 28 -4.67 -17.48 18.14
C LEU A 28 -5.23 -16.87 16.85
N PRO A 29 -5.02 -15.57 16.60
CA PRO A 29 -5.37 -14.96 15.32
C PRO A 29 -4.57 -15.56 14.16
N HIS A 30 -5.15 -15.55 12.97
CA HIS A 30 -4.46 -15.98 11.75
C HIS A 30 -3.31 -15.02 11.38
N ILE A 31 -2.35 -15.52 10.61
CA ILE A 31 -1.34 -14.67 9.98
C ILE A 31 -2.07 -13.66 9.08
N PHE A 32 -1.59 -12.42 9.08
CA PHE A 32 -2.16 -11.23 8.45
C PHE A 32 -3.40 -10.64 9.14
N ASN A 33 -3.96 -11.25 10.20
CA ASN A 33 -5.05 -10.61 10.94
C ASN A 33 -4.56 -9.30 11.59
N ALA A 34 -5.43 -8.29 11.55
CA ALA A 34 -5.22 -7.06 12.27
C ALA A 34 -5.63 -7.24 13.73
N ILE A 35 -4.80 -6.78 14.64
CA ILE A 35 -5.08 -6.74 16.07
C ILE A 35 -4.90 -5.30 16.55
N THR A 36 -5.79 -4.82 17.39
CA THR A 36 -5.81 -3.41 17.84
C THR A 36 -5.55 -3.30 19.32
N ILE A 37 -4.76 -2.29 19.69
CA ILE A 37 -4.52 -1.91 21.07
C ILE A 37 -5.18 -0.55 21.26
N THR A 38 -6.11 -0.49 22.21
CA THR A 38 -6.76 0.75 22.62
C THR A 38 -6.54 0.95 24.11
N HIS A 39 -5.84 2.02 24.48
CA HIS A 39 -5.69 2.42 25.86
C HIS A 39 -6.05 3.91 26.01
N SER A 40 -7.20 4.16 26.63
CA SER A 40 -7.59 5.50 27.05
C SER A 40 -6.91 5.82 28.36
N SER A 41 -5.99 6.78 28.36
CA SER A 41 -5.46 7.33 29.60
C SER A 41 -6.56 8.16 30.23
N GLY A 42 -7.23 7.63 31.25
CA GLY A 42 -8.10 8.48 32.09
C GLY A 42 -7.32 9.69 32.61
N ASP A 43 -8.01 10.81 32.86
CA ASP A 43 -7.56 12.17 33.19
C ASP A 43 -6.40 12.39 34.22
N GLN A 44 -5.71 11.35 34.69
CA GLN A 44 -4.68 11.42 35.74
C GLN A 44 -3.23 11.20 35.28
N SER A 45 -3.00 10.89 34.01
CA SER A 45 -1.66 10.88 33.42
C SER A 45 -1.72 11.62 32.10
N GLY A 46 -0.83 12.59 31.88
CA GLY A 46 -0.68 13.29 30.59
C GLY A 46 -0.20 12.39 29.44
N GLN A 47 -0.57 11.12 29.45
CA GLN A 47 -0.45 10.17 28.35
C GLN A 47 -1.60 10.41 27.37
N SER A 48 -1.24 10.57 26.10
CA SER A 48 -2.18 10.59 24.99
C SER A 48 -2.94 9.27 24.89
N ASP A 49 -4.17 9.31 24.37
CA ASP A 49 -4.87 8.10 23.95
C ASP A 49 -4.02 7.31 22.97
N ILE A 50 -3.83 6.02 23.26
CA ILE A 50 -3.02 5.12 22.44
C ILE A 50 -3.97 4.25 21.63
N GLN A 51 -3.96 4.45 20.31
CA GLN A 51 -4.60 3.56 19.36
C GLN A 51 -3.55 3.07 18.37
N VAL A 52 -3.18 1.80 18.47
CA VAL A 52 -2.18 1.18 17.59
C VAL A 52 -2.78 -0.05 16.94
N THR A 53 -2.70 -0.10 15.62
CA THR A 53 -3.03 -1.30 14.84
C THR A 53 -1.76 -2.08 14.53
N LEU A 54 -1.79 -3.37 14.83
CA LEU A 54 -0.71 -4.31 14.53
C LEU A 54 -1.23 -5.37 13.53
N GLU A 55 -0.36 -5.90 12.70
CA GLU A 55 -0.65 -7.04 11.83
C GLU A 55 0.15 -8.26 12.26
N VAL A 56 -0.51 -9.41 12.43
CA VAL A 56 0.15 -10.66 12.82
C VAL A 56 1.06 -11.16 11.69
N ALA A 57 2.36 -11.26 11.97
CA ALA A 57 3.37 -11.69 11.00
C ALA A 57 3.77 -13.16 11.16
N GLN A 58 3.83 -13.68 12.39
CA GLN A 58 4.20 -15.08 12.65
C GLN A 58 3.64 -15.60 13.98
N HIS A 59 3.50 -16.92 14.09
CA HIS A 59 3.18 -17.62 15.33
C HIS A 59 4.47 -18.10 15.98
N LEU A 60 4.69 -17.76 17.26
CA LEU A 60 5.90 -18.11 18.00
C LEU A 60 5.78 -19.43 18.78
N GLY A 61 4.57 -19.98 18.89
CA GLY A 61 4.25 -21.06 19.83
C GLY A 61 3.79 -20.52 21.19
N GLU A 62 3.41 -21.41 22.11
CA GLU A 62 2.93 -21.05 23.46
C GLU A 62 1.78 -20.03 23.48
N ASN A 63 0.90 -20.08 22.48
CA ASN A 63 -0.18 -19.11 22.25
C ASN A 63 0.28 -17.66 22.03
N ARG A 64 1.50 -17.47 21.51
CA ARG A 64 2.06 -16.16 21.20
C ARG A 64 2.11 -15.91 19.71
N VAL A 65 1.73 -14.70 19.34
CA VAL A 65 1.92 -14.17 17.99
C VAL A 65 2.92 -13.04 18.04
N ARG A 66 3.69 -12.89 16.96
CA ARG A 66 4.49 -11.70 16.71
C ARG A 66 3.80 -10.87 15.66
N ALA A 67 3.52 -9.61 15.99
CA ALA A 67 2.85 -8.66 15.14
C ALA A 67 3.75 -7.46 14.84
N VAL A 68 3.49 -6.80 13.72
CA VAL A 68 4.21 -5.60 13.26
C VAL A 68 3.26 -4.42 13.34
N ALA A 69 3.72 -3.32 13.94
CA ALA A 69 2.94 -2.12 14.11
C ALA A 69 2.84 -1.27 12.85
N MET A 70 1.65 -0.72 12.62
CA MET A 70 1.36 0.25 11.55
C MET A 70 1.51 1.70 12.02
N SER A 71 1.75 1.92 13.32
CA SER A 71 1.94 3.24 13.93
C SER A 71 3.04 3.17 14.99
N SER A 72 3.44 4.31 15.57
CA SER A 72 4.45 4.30 16.63
C SER A 72 4.00 3.42 17.80
N THR A 73 4.93 2.62 18.32
CA THR A 73 4.76 1.79 19.51
C THR A 73 5.17 2.51 20.80
N ASP A 74 5.50 3.79 20.71
CA ASP A 74 5.89 4.59 21.87
C ASP A 74 4.76 4.65 22.88
N GLY A 75 5.09 4.42 24.15
CA GLY A 75 4.11 4.37 25.23
C GLY A 75 3.37 3.04 25.38
N LEU A 76 3.58 2.04 24.50
CA LEU A 76 3.05 0.70 24.73
C LEU A 76 3.73 0.05 25.93
N VAL A 77 2.90 -0.43 26.87
CA VAL A 77 3.35 -1.15 28.06
C VAL A 77 2.92 -2.61 28.00
N ARG A 78 3.67 -3.47 28.70
CA ARG A 78 3.34 -4.89 28.83
C ARG A 78 2.05 -5.05 29.64
N GLY A 79 1.25 -6.05 29.28
CA GLY A 79 -0.04 -6.33 29.90
C GLY A 79 -1.21 -5.55 29.31
N LEU A 80 -0.96 -4.62 28.37
CA LEU A 80 -2.05 -3.95 27.63
C LEU A 80 -2.90 -4.99 26.90
N GLU A 81 -4.20 -4.76 26.92
CA GLU A 81 -5.18 -5.58 26.24
C GLU A 81 -5.11 -5.36 24.73
N VAL A 82 -5.15 -6.46 23.98
CA VAL A 82 -5.11 -6.48 22.54
C VAL A 82 -6.37 -7.14 22.03
N LYS A 83 -7.05 -6.53 21.08
CA LYS A 83 -8.28 -7.05 20.48
C LYS A 83 -8.00 -7.61 19.09
N ASP A 84 -8.35 -8.87 18.85
CA ASP A 84 -8.39 -9.41 17.48
C ASP A 84 -9.59 -8.85 16.74
N THR A 85 -9.34 -8.36 15.51
CA THR A 85 -10.41 -7.92 14.62
C THR A 85 -11.05 -9.09 13.85
N GLY A 86 -10.40 -10.27 13.86
CA GLY A 86 -10.86 -11.48 13.18
C GLY A 86 -10.60 -11.50 11.68
N ALA A 87 -10.06 -10.40 11.12
CA ALA A 87 -9.78 -10.25 9.70
C ALA A 87 -8.48 -9.47 9.48
N PRO A 88 -7.89 -9.50 8.26
CA PRO A 88 -6.76 -8.63 7.95
C PRO A 88 -7.17 -7.16 7.90
N ILE A 89 -6.17 -6.27 7.84
CA ILE A 89 -6.41 -4.82 7.67
C ILE A 89 -7.35 -4.61 6.48
N SER A 90 -8.43 -3.87 6.72
CA SER A 90 -9.45 -3.56 5.72
C SER A 90 -9.53 -2.06 5.50
N VAL A 91 -9.61 -1.64 4.25
CA VAL A 91 -9.54 -0.24 3.82
C VAL A 91 -10.82 0.16 3.10
N PRO A 92 -11.26 1.43 3.18
CA PRO A 92 -12.41 1.88 2.41
C PRO A 92 -12.10 1.79 0.92
N VAL A 93 -13.08 1.35 0.14
CA VAL A 93 -13.02 1.30 -1.32
C VAL A 93 -14.28 1.95 -1.90
N GLY A 94 -14.26 2.29 -3.18
CA GLY A 94 -15.37 2.98 -3.84
C GLY A 94 -15.01 4.33 -4.42
N ARG A 95 -15.94 4.95 -5.13
CA ARG A 95 -15.78 6.32 -5.64
C ARG A 95 -15.59 7.34 -4.52
N GLU A 96 -16.02 7.00 -3.31
CA GLU A 96 -15.89 7.82 -2.12
C GLU A 96 -14.43 7.99 -1.67
N THR A 97 -13.50 7.16 -2.16
CA THR A 97 -12.05 7.34 -1.93
C THR A 97 -11.42 8.31 -2.94
N LEU A 98 -12.11 8.67 -4.01
CA LEU A 98 -11.60 9.61 -5.01
C LEU A 98 -11.50 11.02 -4.41
N GLY A 99 -10.39 11.68 -4.71
CA GLY A 99 -10.04 12.98 -4.17
C GLY A 99 -9.78 12.97 -2.68
N ARG A 100 -9.52 11.82 -2.06
CA ARG A 100 -9.18 11.71 -0.64
C ARG A 100 -7.73 11.29 -0.46
N VAL A 101 -7.15 11.68 0.67
CA VAL A 101 -5.83 11.20 1.10
C VAL A 101 -6.02 10.26 2.28
N VAL A 102 -5.64 9.00 2.13
CA VAL A 102 -5.76 7.98 3.17
C VAL A 102 -4.39 7.40 3.56
N ASN A 103 -4.27 6.98 4.81
CA ASN A 103 -3.09 6.25 5.30
C ASN A 103 -3.17 4.75 4.99
N VAL A 104 -2.18 3.97 5.45
CA VAL A 104 -2.13 2.50 5.29
C VAL A 104 -3.38 1.77 5.83
N LEU A 105 -4.00 2.28 6.89
CA LEU A 105 -5.22 1.71 7.51
C LEU A 105 -6.50 2.15 6.80
N GLY A 106 -6.39 3.04 5.80
CA GLY A 106 -7.53 3.60 5.10
C GLY A 106 -8.23 4.72 5.88
N GLU A 107 -7.55 5.31 6.86
CA GLU A 107 -8.05 6.47 7.60
C GLU A 107 -7.68 7.75 6.86
N PRO A 108 -8.59 8.71 6.72
CA PRO A 108 -8.31 9.95 6.01
C PRO A 108 -7.38 10.85 6.81
N VAL A 109 -6.36 11.39 6.13
CA VAL A 109 -5.36 12.32 6.69
C VAL A 109 -5.43 13.72 6.08
N ASP A 110 -6.46 13.97 5.26
CA ASP A 110 -6.66 15.22 4.50
C ASP A 110 -7.46 16.30 5.25
N GLY A 111 -8.01 16.01 6.43
CA GLY A 111 -8.82 16.95 7.22
C GLY A 111 -10.26 17.14 6.73
N PHE A 112 -10.72 16.39 5.71
CA PHE A 112 -12.09 16.50 5.17
C PHE A 112 -13.09 15.54 5.85
N GLY A 113 -12.77 15.07 7.06
CA GLY A 113 -13.61 14.14 7.83
C GLY A 113 -13.57 12.69 7.31
N PRO A 114 -14.44 11.80 7.83
CA PRO A 114 -14.38 10.38 7.48
C PRO A 114 -14.77 10.10 6.02
N VAL A 115 -14.13 9.11 5.40
CA VAL A 115 -14.56 8.56 4.10
C VAL A 115 -15.82 7.73 4.31
N LYS A 116 -16.97 8.24 3.85
CA LYS A 116 -18.26 7.57 3.99
C LYS A 116 -18.43 6.51 2.90
N THR A 117 -17.87 5.32 3.11
CA THR A 117 -18.08 4.17 2.20
C THR A 117 -18.95 3.09 2.84
N GLN A 118 -19.67 2.36 2.01
CA GLN A 118 -20.42 1.16 2.40
C GLN A 118 -19.57 -0.11 2.31
N LYS A 119 -18.45 -0.09 1.57
CA LYS A 119 -17.62 -1.27 1.30
C LYS A 119 -16.20 -1.06 1.85
N ARG A 120 -15.69 -2.07 2.55
CA ARG A 120 -14.29 -2.17 2.95
C ARG A 120 -13.70 -3.47 2.47
N TRP A 121 -12.51 -3.43 1.89
CA TRP A 121 -11.82 -4.60 1.36
C TRP A 121 -10.54 -4.86 2.12
N SER A 122 -10.19 -6.14 2.28
CA SER A 122 -8.91 -6.54 2.86
C SER A 122 -7.75 -6.17 1.94
N ILE A 123 -6.66 -5.68 2.52
CA ILE A 123 -5.43 -5.38 1.76
C ILE A 123 -4.70 -6.64 1.28
N HIS A 124 -4.96 -7.78 1.92
CA HIS A 124 -4.40 -9.09 1.59
C HIS A 124 -5.40 -9.85 0.74
N ARG A 125 -5.15 -9.86 -0.57
CA ARG A 125 -5.97 -10.56 -1.56
C ARG A 125 -5.08 -11.43 -2.44
N PRO A 126 -5.55 -12.59 -2.91
CA PRO A 126 -4.82 -13.39 -3.87
C PRO A 126 -4.75 -12.66 -5.22
N ALA A 127 -3.71 -12.96 -6.00
CA ALA A 127 -3.64 -12.54 -7.39
C ALA A 127 -4.78 -13.17 -8.22
N PRO A 128 -5.23 -12.53 -9.31
CA PRO A 128 -6.21 -13.12 -10.22
C PRO A 128 -5.78 -14.49 -10.73
N ALA A 129 -6.73 -15.42 -10.83
CA ALA A 129 -6.47 -16.74 -11.38
C ALA A 129 -6.10 -16.66 -12.87
N LEU A 130 -5.36 -17.65 -13.37
CA LEU A 130 -4.95 -17.70 -14.78
C LEU A 130 -6.14 -17.65 -15.75
N GLU A 131 -7.29 -18.21 -15.35
CA GLU A 131 -8.52 -18.17 -16.15
C GLU A 131 -9.17 -16.78 -16.24
N ASP A 132 -8.86 -15.88 -15.30
CA ASP A 132 -9.39 -14.52 -15.26
C ASP A 132 -8.50 -13.51 -15.98
N GLN A 133 -7.26 -13.88 -16.29
CA GLN A 133 -6.31 -13.03 -17.00
C GLN A 133 -6.70 -12.83 -18.46
N GLU A 134 -6.54 -11.60 -18.95
CA GLU A 134 -6.72 -11.29 -20.36
C GLU A 134 -5.44 -11.65 -21.14
N THR A 135 -5.62 -12.29 -22.29
CA THR A 135 -4.52 -12.79 -23.13
C THR A 135 -4.14 -11.81 -24.23
N LYS A 136 -4.99 -10.82 -24.49
CA LYS A 136 -4.76 -9.79 -25.51
C LYS A 136 -3.95 -8.63 -24.92
N THR A 137 -2.84 -8.33 -25.57
CA THR A 137 -2.08 -7.11 -25.31
C THR A 137 -2.69 -5.96 -26.10
N GLU A 138 -3.16 -4.93 -25.39
CA GLU A 138 -3.63 -3.67 -25.97
C GLU A 138 -2.64 -2.55 -25.57
N ILE A 139 -2.48 -1.55 -26.44
CA ILE A 139 -1.65 -0.38 -26.13
C ILE A 139 -2.50 0.63 -25.36
N LEU A 140 -1.93 1.20 -24.30
CA LEU A 140 -2.46 2.35 -23.58
C LEU A 140 -1.84 3.62 -24.19
N GLU A 141 -2.65 4.39 -24.90
CA GLU A 141 -2.24 5.68 -25.46
C GLU A 141 -2.07 6.71 -24.32
N THR A 142 -0.86 7.22 -24.14
CA THR A 142 -0.53 8.13 -23.04
C THR A 142 -0.65 9.61 -23.43
N GLY A 143 -0.62 9.91 -24.73
CA GLY A 143 -0.55 11.27 -25.27
C GLY A 143 0.87 11.87 -25.21
N ILE A 144 1.83 11.13 -24.66
CA ILE A 144 3.22 11.57 -24.55
C ILE A 144 4.02 10.94 -25.69
N LYS A 145 4.40 11.76 -26.67
CA LYS A 145 5.04 11.31 -27.92
C LYS A 145 6.23 10.36 -27.74
N VAL A 146 7.09 10.62 -26.75
CA VAL A 146 8.28 9.78 -26.52
C VAL A 146 7.88 8.38 -26.02
N ILE A 147 6.87 8.32 -25.16
CA ILE A 147 6.33 7.06 -24.63
C ILE A 147 5.58 6.33 -25.74
N ASP A 148 4.58 6.97 -26.36
CA ASP A 148 3.73 6.32 -27.37
C ASP A 148 4.50 5.84 -28.61
N LEU A 149 5.66 6.45 -28.93
CA LEU A 149 6.47 6.09 -30.09
C LEU A 149 7.59 5.09 -29.78
N LEU A 150 8.38 5.34 -28.73
CA LEU A 150 9.58 4.55 -28.45
C LEU A 150 9.29 3.39 -27.48
N GLU A 151 8.38 3.59 -26.54
CA GLU A 151 8.11 2.68 -25.44
C GLU A 151 6.62 2.67 -25.07
N PRO A 152 5.75 2.17 -25.97
CA PRO A 152 4.31 2.20 -25.77
C PRO A 152 3.91 1.34 -24.56
N TYR A 153 3.05 1.88 -23.71
CA TYR A 153 2.60 1.17 -22.51
C TYR A 153 1.57 0.10 -22.87
N ALA A 154 1.74 -1.10 -22.32
CA ALA A 154 0.73 -2.15 -22.42
C ALA A 154 -0.35 -1.93 -21.36
N LYS A 155 -1.62 -2.08 -21.76
CA LYS A 155 -2.77 -2.02 -20.86
C LYS A 155 -2.74 -3.20 -19.88
N GLY A 156 -2.77 -2.89 -18.58
CA GLY A 156 -2.56 -3.84 -17.50
C GLY A 156 -1.10 -4.26 -17.30
N GLY A 157 -0.18 -3.62 -18.00
CA GLY A 157 1.25 -3.85 -17.85
C GLY A 157 1.83 -3.12 -16.64
N LYS A 158 3.06 -3.48 -16.29
CA LYS A 158 3.86 -2.78 -15.28
C LYS A 158 4.99 -2.02 -15.95
N VAL A 159 5.04 -0.72 -15.71
CA VAL A 159 6.04 0.18 -16.27
C VAL A 159 6.96 0.65 -15.14
N GLY A 160 8.28 0.53 -15.34
CA GLY A 160 9.26 1.16 -14.48
C GLY A 160 9.58 2.57 -14.97
N LEU A 161 9.41 3.58 -14.11
CA LEU A 161 9.96 4.93 -14.31
C LEU A 161 11.32 5.03 -13.61
N PHE A 162 12.36 5.11 -14.40
CA PHE A 162 13.74 5.21 -13.96
C PHE A 162 14.15 6.67 -13.80
N GLY A 163 14.88 6.96 -12.73
CA GLY A 163 15.48 8.27 -12.61
C GLY A 163 15.94 8.65 -11.22
N GLY A 164 16.97 9.50 -11.19
CA GLY A 164 17.44 10.16 -9.99
C GLY A 164 16.44 11.20 -9.45
N ALA A 165 16.87 11.92 -8.42
CA ALA A 165 16.10 13.06 -7.91
C ALA A 165 16.09 14.20 -8.94
N GLY A 166 14.95 14.87 -9.12
CA GLY A 166 14.84 16.09 -9.92
C GLY A 166 14.75 15.90 -11.45
N VAL A 167 14.63 14.69 -11.96
CA VAL A 167 14.51 14.44 -13.42
C VAL A 167 13.09 14.58 -13.99
N GLY A 168 12.12 14.99 -13.17
CA GLY A 168 10.74 15.21 -13.62
C GLY A 168 9.79 14.00 -13.53
N LYS A 169 10.12 12.96 -12.76
CA LYS A 169 9.25 11.78 -12.58
C LYS A 169 7.82 12.13 -12.16
N THR A 170 7.68 12.99 -11.15
CA THR A 170 6.37 13.46 -10.66
C THR A 170 5.60 14.21 -11.74
N VAL A 171 6.28 14.99 -12.58
CA VAL A 171 5.65 15.71 -13.70
C VAL A 171 5.08 14.75 -14.74
N ILE A 172 5.84 13.70 -15.09
CA ILE A 172 5.36 12.64 -16.00
C ILE A 172 4.16 11.92 -15.38
N ILE A 173 4.22 11.60 -14.08
CA ILE A 173 3.10 10.95 -13.37
C ILE A 173 1.84 11.82 -13.43
N MET A 174 1.94 13.10 -13.12
CA MET A 174 0.79 14.02 -13.18
C MET A 174 0.22 14.15 -14.59
N GLU A 175 1.09 14.24 -15.60
CA GLU A 175 0.67 14.34 -17.00
C GLU A 175 -0.05 13.06 -17.46
N LEU A 176 0.44 11.88 -17.04
CA LEU A 176 -0.23 10.60 -17.30
C LEU A 176 -1.61 10.55 -16.64
N ILE A 177 -1.73 10.98 -15.38
CA ILE A 177 -3.01 11.06 -14.67
C ILE A 177 -3.98 11.98 -15.42
N ASN A 178 -3.50 13.17 -15.81
CA ASN A 178 -4.30 14.16 -16.50
C ASN A 178 -4.80 13.66 -17.87
N ASN A 179 -3.90 13.12 -18.70
CA ASN A 179 -4.26 12.66 -20.04
C ASN A 179 -5.24 11.48 -20.01
N ILE A 180 -5.06 10.54 -19.08
CA ILE A 180 -5.95 9.39 -18.97
C ILE A 180 -7.29 9.76 -18.33
N ALA A 181 -7.30 10.67 -17.35
CA ALA A 181 -8.54 11.21 -16.78
C ALA A 181 -9.38 11.96 -17.82
N LEU A 182 -8.75 12.71 -18.73
CA LEU A 182 -9.42 13.48 -19.77
C LEU A 182 -9.87 12.64 -20.97
N HIS A 183 -9.03 11.71 -21.43
CA HIS A 183 -9.24 10.99 -22.70
C HIS A 183 -9.83 9.59 -22.54
N HIS A 184 -9.51 8.86 -21.46
CA HIS A 184 -9.91 7.46 -21.28
C HIS A 184 -10.97 7.28 -20.19
N GLY A 185 -11.29 8.33 -19.42
CA GLY A 185 -12.34 8.29 -18.41
C GLY A 185 -12.06 7.36 -17.21
N GLY A 186 -10.84 6.83 -17.12
CA GLY A 186 -10.39 5.93 -16.05
C GLY A 186 -10.03 6.67 -14.77
N PHE A 187 -9.92 5.91 -13.68
CA PHE A 187 -9.47 6.42 -12.39
C PHE A 187 -7.97 6.16 -12.18
N SER A 188 -7.36 6.99 -11.35
CA SER A 188 -5.97 6.83 -10.93
C SER A 188 -5.89 6.60 -9.43
N VAL A 189 -4.94 5.78 -8.99
CA VAL A 189 -4.61 5.59 -7.58
C VAL A 189 -3.12 5.81 -7.43
N PHE A 190 -2.75 6.72 -6.52
CA PHE A 190 -1.36 6.98 -6.18
C PHE A 190 -1.03 6.35 -4.84
N ALA A 191 -0.05 5.45 -4.81
CA ALA A 191 0.49 4.82 -3.62
C ALA A 191 1.88 5.36 -3.33
N GLY A 192 1.96 6.34 -2.44
CA GLY A 192 3.21 6.93 -1.96
C GLY A 192 3.85 6.07 -0.87
N VAL A 193 4.64 5.08 -1.27
CA VAL A 193 5.42 4.18 -0.43
C VAL A 193 6.72 4.84 0.00
N GLY A 194 6.79 5.23 1.28
CA GLY A 194 7.96 5.90 1.84
C GLY A 194 8.22 7.26 1.17
N GLU A 195 7.16 7.96 0.80
CA GLU A 195 7.24 9.28 0.17
C GLU A 195 7.61 10.36 1.18
N ARG A 196 8.24 11.43 0.68
CA ARG A 196 8.48 12.61 1.51
C ARG A 196 7.18 13.35 1.71
N THR A 197 6.87 13.72 2.96
CA THR A 197 5.67 14.50 3.31
C THR A 197 5.55 15.78 2.49
N ARG A 198 6.66 16.46 2.19
CA ARG A 198 6.69 17.64 1.31
C ARG A 198 6.24 17.30 -0.11
N GLU A 199 6.81 16.26 -0.72
CA GLU A 199 6.51 15.86 -2.11
C GLU A 199 5.06 15.39 -2.25
N GLY A 200 4.54 14.65 -1.26
CA GLY A 200 3.13 14.27 -1.23
C GLY A 200 2.17 15.44 -1.04
N ASN A 201 2.56 16.46 -0.27
CA ASN A 201 1.77 17.70 -0.12
C ASN A 201 1.77 18.54 -1.39
N ASP A 202 2.93 18.70 -2.04
CA ASP A 202 3.07 19.43 -3.29
C ASP A 202 2.22 18.75 -4.38
N LEU A 203 2.32 17.43 -4.52
CA LEU A 203 1.51 16.64 -5.46
C LEU A 203 -0.01 16.79 -5.21
N TRP A 204 -0.42 16.81 -3.95
CA TRP A 204 -1.83 17.00 -3.58
C TRP A 204 -2.35 18.38 -4.02
N HIS A 205 -1.57 19.44 -3.81
CA HIS A 205 -1.95 20.79 -4.27
C HIS A 205 -1.91 20.91 -5.80
N GLU A 206 -0.91 20.35 -6.47
CA GLU A 206 -0.82 20.34 -7.93
C GLU A 206 -2.00 19.60 -8.57
N MET A 207 -2.48 18.51 -7.95
CA MET A 207 -3.70 17.81 -8.39
C MET A 207 -4.98 18.63 -8.19
N GLN A 208 -5.02 19.51 -7.19
CA GLN A 208 -6.12 20.45 -7.01
C GLN A 208 -6.10 21.56 -8.06
N GLU A 209 -4.93 22.13 -8.33
CA GLU A 209 -4.75 23.19 -9.32
C GLU A 209 -5.05 22.72 -10.74
N SER A 210 -4.64 21.49 -11.08
CA SER A 210 -4.93 20.83 -12.36
C SER A 210 -6.36 20.30 -12.48
N LYS A 211 -7.18 20.40 -11.43
CA LYS A 211 -8.58 19.90 -11.36
C LYS A 211 -8.72 18.39 -11.52
N VAL A 212 -7.63 17.64 -11.35
CA VAL A 212 -7.68 16.17 -11.20
C VAL A 212 -8.42 15.81 -9.92
N ILE A 213 -8.25 16.63 -8.88
CA ILE A 213 -8.95 16.53 -7.60
C ILE A 213 -9.72 17.83 -7.38
N ASP A 214 -11.03 17.72 -7.15
CA ASP A 214 -11.88 18.87 -6.78
C ASP A 214 -12.20 18.78 -5.28
N PRO A 215 -11.59 19.63 -4.43
CA PRO A 215 -11.82 19.61 -2.99
C PRO A 215 -13.22 20.12 -2.59
N ASN A 216 -13.94 20.80 -3.50
CA ASN A 216 -15.30 21.24 -3.25
C ASN A 216 -16.33 20.18 -3.64
N ASP A 217 -15.96 19.28 -4.56
CA ASP A 217 -16.83 18.23 -5.08
C ASP A 217 -16.03 16.97 -5.43
N PHE A 218 -15.81 16.11 -4.44
CA PHE A 218 -15.05 14.88 -4.60
C PHE A 218 -15.62 13.92 -5.66
N THR A 219 -16.89 14.08 -6.07
CA THR A 219 -17.50 13.23 -7.12
C THR A 219 -16.88 13.48 -8.50
N LYS A 220 -16.23 14.62 -8.70
CA LYS A 220 -15.52 14.97 -9.94
C LYS A 220 -14.05 14.55 -9.91
N SER A 221 -13.51 14.23 -8.75
CA SER A 221 -12.13 13.81 -8.58
C SER A 221 -11.87 12.50 -9.32
N LYS A 222 -10.67 12.39 -9.89
CA LYS A 222 -10.25 11.24 -10.71
C LYS A 222 -9.11 10.43 -10.10
N ALA A 223 -8.50 10.94 -9.04
CA ALA A 223 -7.39 10.29 -8.37
C ALA A 223 -7.70 10.03 -6.89
N ALA A 224 -7.33 8.86 -6.37
CA ALA A 224 -7.26 8.57 -4.93
C ALA A 224 -5.80 8.54 -4.47
N LEU A 225 -5.48 9.18 -3.34
CA LEU A 225 -4.12 9.21 -2.80
C LEU A 225 -4.02 8.34 -1.56
N VAL A 226 -3.02 7.46 -1.54
CA VAL A 226 -2.66 6.61 -0.40
C VAL A 226 -1.21 6.91 -0.03
N TYR A 227 -0.99 7.42 1.18
CA TYR A 227 0.34 7.77 1.65
C TYR A 227 0.77 6.90 2.82
N GLY A 228 2.03 6.47 2.77
CA GLY A 228 2.75 5.83 3.84
C GLY A 228 4.11 6.52 3.90
N GLN A 229 4.19 7.58 4.69
CA GLN A 229 5.29 8.54 4.61
C GLN A 229 6.60 8.00 5.21
N MET A 230 7.72 8.65 4.93
CA MET A 230 9.04 8.25 5.48
C MET A 230 9.11 8.26 7.01
N ASN A 231 8.30 9.09 7.68
CA ASN A 231 8.23 9.16 9.15
C ASN A 231 7.38 8.02 9.77
N GLU A 232 6.67 7.23 8.95
CA GLU A 232 5.89 6.09 9.42
C GLU A 232 6.77 4.85 9.63
N PRO A 233 6.39 3.95 10.56
CA PRO A 233 7.14 2.73 10.82
C PRO A 233 7.22 1.85 9.57
N PRO A 234 8.23 0.96 9.48
CA PRO A 234 8.41 0.10 8.32
C PRO A 234 7.22 -0.83 8.05
N GLY A 235 6.43 -1.18 9.08
CA GLY A 235 5.18 -1.94 8.89
C GLY A 235 4.17 -1.21 7.99
N ALA A 236 3.97 0.09 8.21
CA ALA A 236 3.07 0.90 7.40
C ALA A 236 3.58 1.06 5.96
N ARG A 237 4.86 1.38 5.80
CA ARG A 237 5.51 1.50 4.47
C ARG A 237 5.45 0.19 3.69
N LEU A 238 5.59 -0.96 4.34
CA LEU A 238 5.51 -2.27 3.69
C LEU A 238 4.08 -2.63 3.25
N ARG A 239 3.04 -2.03 3.84
CA ARG A 239 1.64 -2.36 3.53
C ARG A 239 0.92 -1.33 2.67
N VAL A 240 1.40 -0.08 2.62
CA VAL A 240 0.73 1.01 1.90
C VAL A 240 0.56 0.74 0.40
N GLY A 241 1.53 0.06 -0.24
CA GLY A 241 1.40 -0.37 -1.64
C GLY A 241 0.22 -1.31 -1.87
N LEU A 242 -0.05 -2.22 -0.91
CA LEU A 242 -1.21 -3.12 -0.94
C LEU A 242 -2.52 -2.37 -0.72
N THR A 243 -2.51 -1.32 0.11
CA THR A 243 -3.69 -0.45 0.31
C THR A 243 -4.07 0.27 -0.98
N GLY A 244 -3.10 0.91 -1.65
CA GLY A 244 -3.34 1.55 -2.96
C GLY A 244 -3.82 0.56 -4.01
N LEU A 245 -3.17 -0.60 -4.10
CA LEU A 245 -3.58 -1.67 -5.00
C LEU A 245 -5.01 -2.17 -4.73
N THR A 246 -5.42 -2.29 -3.46
CA THR A 246 -6.77 -2.77 -3.11
C THR A 246 -7.85 -1.78 -3.53
N ILE A 247 -7.57 -0.47 -3.47
CA ILE A 247 -8.46 0.55 -4.01
C ILE A 247 -8.52 0.46 -5.54
N ALA A 248 -7.38 0.24 -6.21
CA ALA A 248 -7.34 0.06 -7.66
C ALA A 248 -8.10 -1.21 -8.11
N GLU A 249 -7.96 -2.32 -7.38
CA GLU A 249 -8.67 -3.58 -7.64
C GLU A 249 -10.19 -3.41 -7.53
N TYR A 250 -10.68 -2.53 -6.66
CA TYR A 250 -12.11 -2.24 -6.61
C TYR A 250 -12.61 -1.65 -7.93
N PHE A 251 -11.90 -0.66 -8.47
CA PHE A 251 -12.27 -0.06 -9.74
C PHE A 251 -12.14 -1.04 -10.92
N ARG A 252 -11.16 -1.94 -10.89
CA ARG A 252 -11.01 -3.03 -11.87
C ARG A 252 -12.16 -4.05 -11.78
N ASP A 253 -12.40 -4.58 -10.59
CA ASP A 253 -13.21 -5.79 -10.39
C ASP A 253 -14.71 -5.50 -10.26
N GLU A 254 -15.08 -4.37 -9.66
CA GLU A 254 -16.48 -3.98 -9.40
C GLU A 254 -16.97 -2.89 -10.35
N GLU A 255 -16.13 -1.92 -10.70
CA GLU A 255 -16.51 -0.85 -11.64
C GLU A 255 -16.15 -1.14 -13.10
N HIS A 256 -15.42 -2.23 -13.35
CA HIS A 256 -15.02 -2.67 -14.68
C HIS A 256 -14.26 -1.61 -15.48
N GLN A 257 -13.37 -0.89 -14.80
CA GLN A 257 -12.62 0.21 -15.39
C GLN A 257 -11.15 -0.12 -15.60
N ASP A 258 -10.53 0.65 -16.49
CA ASP A 258 -9.09 0.72 -16.64
C ASP A 258 -8.53 1.74 -15.66
N VAL A 259 -7.61 1.27 -14.83
CA VAL A 259 -7.09 2.01 -13.68
C VAL A 259 -5.59 2.20 -13.85
N LEU A 260 -5.12 3.41 -13.54
CA LEU A 260 -3.69 3.64 -13.34
C LEU A 260 -3.33 3.50 -11.88
N LEU A 261 -2.31 2.70 -11.59
CA LEU A 261 -1.71 2.59 -10.26
C LEU A 261 -0.29 3.15 -10.28
N PHE A 262 -0.09 4.28 -9.60
CA PHE A 262 1.24 4.84 -9.40
C PHE A 262 1.82 4.31 -8.10
N VAL A 263 3.03 3.76 -8.14
CA VAL A 263 3.76 3.31 -6.94
C VAL A 263 5.07 4.08 -6.86
N ASP A 264 5.13 5.08 -5.98
CA ASP A 264 6.36 5.81 -5.69
C ASP A 264 6.71 5.59 -4.21
N ASN A 265 7.72 4.81 -3.84
CA ASN A 265 8.68 4.12 -4.67
C ASN A 265 8.70 2.61 -4.40
N ILE A 266 8.79 1.79 -5.44
CA ILE A 266 8.83 0.33 -5.27
C ILE A 266 10.09 -0.13 -4.52
N PHE A 267 11.20 0.62 -4.64
CA PHE A 267 12.39 0.35 -3.84
C PHE A 267 12.14 0.55 -2.34
N ARG A 268 11.33 1.54 -1.97
CA ARG A 268 10.98 1.80 -0.55
C ARG A 268 10.09 0.73 0.02
N PHE A 269 9.26 0.07 -0.80
CA PHE A 269 8.54 -1.14 -0.40
C PHE A 269 9.53 -2.26 -0.01
N THR A 270 10.52 -2.52 -0.86
CA THR A 270 11.57 -3.52 -0.59
C THR A 270 12.39 -3.17 0.65
N GLN A 271 12.76 -1.90 0.81
CA GLN A 271 13.50 -1.41 1.98
C GLN A 271 12.70 -1.60 3.27
N ALA A 272 11.41 -1.27 3.26
CA ALA A 272 10.55 -1.51 4.42
C ALA A 272 10.46 -3.02 4.74
N GLY A 273 10.45 -3.88 3.71
CA GLY A 273 10.48 -5.33 3.86
C GLY A 273 11.75 -5.85 4.51
N SER A 274 12.92 -5.32 4.13
CA SER A 274 14.20 -5.69 4.75
C SER A 274 14.28 -5.25 6.22
N GLU A 275 13.79 -4.04 6.54
CA GLU A 275 13.68 -3.55 7.92
C GLU A 275 12.77 -4.45 8.78
N VAL A 276 11.55 -4.76 8.30
CA VAL A 276 10.62 -5.66 9.01
C VAL A 276 11.23 -7.06 9.18
N SER A 277 11.85 -7.61 8.13
CA SER A 277 12.48 -8.93 8.19
C SER A 277 13.60 -9.03 9.22
N ALA A 278 14.44 -8.00 9.31
CA ALA A 278 15.49 -7.92 10.31
C ALA A 278 14.92 -7.89 11.74
N LEU A 279 13.86 -7.10 11.95
CA LEU A 279 13.18 -6.99 13.25
C LEU A 279 12.44 -8.28 13.66
N LEU A 280 11.96 -9.05 12.68
CA LEU A 280 11.38 -10.38 12.93
C LEU A 280 12.45 -11.43 13.30
N GLY A 281 13.74 -11.12 13.15
CA GLY A 281 14.86 -12.02 13.44
C GLY A 281 15.16 -13.01 12.32
N ARG A 282 14.73 -12.72 11.08
CA ARG A 282 15.06 -13.56 9.92
C ARG A 282 16.51 -13.31 9.51
N MET A 283 17.21 -14.37 9.11
CA MET A 283 18.55 -14.21 8.55
C MET A 283 18.48 -13.42 7.23
N PRO A 284 19.30 -12.36 7.07
CA PRO A 284 19.33 -11.60 5.83
C PRO A 284 19.91 -12.45 4.69
N SER A 285 19.46 -12.15 3.46
CA SER A 285 19.96 -12.73 2.21
C SER A 285 21.02 -11.81 1.58
N ALA A 286 21.20 -11.92 0.26
CA ALA A 286 22.11 -11.10 -0.53
C ALA A 286 21.93 -9.60 -0.23
N VAL A 287 23.06 -8.90 -0.04
CA VAL A 287 23.15 -7.45 0.20
C VAL A 287 22.31 -6.95 1.41
N GLY A 288 21.86 -7.85 2.28
CA GLY A 288 21.08 -7.49 3.49
C GLY A 288 19.57 -7.47 3.30
N TYR A 289 19.05 -7.86 2.13
CA TYR A 289 17.60 -7.94 1.88
C TYR A 289 16.95 -9.13 2.59
N GLN A 290 15.63 -9.09 2.71
CA GLN A 290 14.84 -10.16 3.27
C GLN A 290 14.92 -11.44 2.40
N PRO A 291 14.92 -12.64 3.01
CA PRO A 291 14.87 -13.89 2.26
C PRO A 291 13.56 -14.09 1.48
N THR A 292 12.51 -13.34 1.85
CA THR A 292 11.18 -13.36 1.23
C THR A 292 11.00 -12.35 0.10
N LEU A 293 12.07 -11.70 -0.37
CA LEU A 293 12.00 -10.57 -1.32
C LEU A 293 11.20 -10.91 -2.59
N GLY A 294 11.51 -12.03 -3.24
CA GLY A 294 10.81 -12.44 -4.46
C GLY A 294 9.33 -12.72 -4.24
N THR A 295 8.97 -13.35 -3.12
CA THR A 295 7.57 -13.67 -2.80
C THR A 295 6.77 -12.42 -2.44
N GLU A 296 7.34 -11.50 -1.64
CA GLU A 296 6.69 -10.25 -1.27
C GLU A 296 6.50 -9.33 -2.48
N MET A 297 7.51 -9.23 -3.34
CA MET A 297 7.40 -8.50 -4.61
C MET A 297 6.34 -9.14 -5.51
N GLY A 298 6.39 -10.47 -5.72
CA GLY A 298 5.42 -11.18 -6.55
C GLY A 298 3.98 -11.04 -6.04
N THR A 299 3.77 -11.07 -4.71
CA THR A 299 2.43 -10.89 -4.13
C THR A 299 1.81 -9.52 -4.49
N LEU A 300 2.64 -8.48 -4.58
CA LEU A 300 2.20 -7.15 -5.02
C LEU A 300 2.04 -7.10 -6.54
N GLN A 301 3.05 -7.55 -7.30
CA GLN A 301 3.13 -7.38 -8.75
C GLN A 301 2.13 -8.25 -9.52
N GLU A 302 1.86 -9.48 -9.08
CA GLU A 302 0.96 -10.41 -9.80
C GLU A 302 -0.52 -10.01 -9.70
N ARG A 303 -0.86 -9.19 -8.71
CA ARG A 303 -2.19 -8.59 -8.57
C ARG A 303 -2.43 -7.43 -9.56
N ILE A 304 -1.36 -6.78 -10.00
CA ILE A 304 -1.36 -5.73 -11.02
C ILE A 304 -1.42 -6.46 -12.37
N THR A 305 -2.60 -6.56 -12.97
CA THR A 305 -2.74 -7.22 -14.26
C THR A 305 -4.07 -6.84 -14.93
N SER A 306 -4.16 -7.12 -16.22
CA SER A 306 -5.41 -7.12 -16.97
C SER A 306 -6.21 -8.37 -16.68
N THR A 307 -7.49 -8.17 -16.41
CA THR A 307 -8.48 -9.23 -16.23
C THR A 307 -9.59 -9.06 -17.25
N LYS A 308 -10.45 -10.07 -17.41
CA LYS A 308 -11.67 -9.98 -18.23
C LYS A 308 -12.64 -8.86 -17.80
N LYS A 309 -12.48 -8.32 -16.59
CA LYS A 309 -13.34 -7.30 -16.01
C LYS A 309 -12.83 -5.88 -16.23
N GLY A 310 -11.53 -5.71 -16.45
CA GLY A 310 -10.85 -4.42 -16.50
C GLY A 310 -9.35 -4.58 -16.29
N SER A 311 -8.61 -3.48 -16.31
CA SER A 311 -7.15 -3.50 -16.22
C SER A 311 -6.61 -2.59 -15.11
N ILE A 312 -5.47 -2.97 -14.55
CA ILE A 312 -4.65 -2.08 -13.72
C ILE A 312 -3.29 -1.95 -14.40
N THR A 313 -3.07 -0.81 -15.05
CA THR A 313 -1.74 -0.47 -15.58
C THR A 313 -0.97 0.23 -14.47
N SER A 314 0.20 -0.27 -14.10
CA SER A 314 1.00 0.33 -13.04
C SER A 314 2.20 1.08 -13.58
N VAL A 315 2.44 2.27 -13.03
CA VAL A 315 3.62 3.07 -13.30
C VAL A 315 4.39 3.21 -11.99
N GLN A 316 5.56 2.59 -11.92
CA GLN A 316 6.30 2.38 -10.69
C GLN A 316 7.61 3.14 -10.76
N ALA A 317 7.83 4.08 -9.86
CA ALA A 317 9.12 4.73 -9.76
C ALA A 317 10.11 3.74 -9.13
N ILE A 318 11.27 3.56 -9.78
CA ILE A 318 12.32 2.64 -9.32
C ILE A 318 13.57 3.45 -9.02
N TYR A 319 13.97 3.46 -7.75
CA TYR A 319 15.28 3.94 -7.34
C TYR A 319 16.31 2.81 -7.47
N VAL A 320 17.37 3.05 -8.22
CA VAL A 320 18.50 2.12 -8.35
C VAL A 320 19.57 2.53 -7.33
N PRO A 321 19.82 1.72 -6.29
CA PRO A 321 20.83 2.06 -5.28
C PRO A 321 22.22 2.05 -5.91
N ALA A 322 22.98 3.13 -5.69
CA ALA A 322 24.35 3.30 -6.19
C ALA A 322 24.52 3.08 -7.70
N ASP A 323 23.45 3.29 -8.48
CA ASP A 323 23.40 3.02 -9.93
C ASP A 323 23.75 1.56 -10.30
N ASP A 324 23.59 0.62 -9.36
CA ASP A 324 23.83 -0.81 -9.57
C ASP A 324 22.54 -1.57 -9.90
N LEU A 325 22.35 -1.86 -11.19
CA LEU A 325 21.22 -2.66 -11.68
C LEU A 325 21.26 -4.13 -11.25
N THR A 326 22.41 -4.60 -10.73
CA THR A 326 22.57 -5.98 -10.24
C THR A 326 22.13 -6.16 -8.79
N ASP A 327 21.80 -5.07 -8.10
CA ASP A 327 21.21 -5.13 -6.77
C ASP A 327 19.92 -5.98 -6.78
N PRO A 328 19.71 -6.87 -5.80
CA PRO A 328 18.55 -7.76 -5.77
C PRO A 328 17.20 -7.04 -5.82
N ALA A 329 17.08 -5.82 -5.29
CA ALA A 329 15.82 -5.07 -5.28
C ALA A 329 15.36 -4.67 -6.69
N PRO A 330 16.13 -3.89 -7.48
CA PRO A 330 15.80 -3.59 -8.87
C PRO A 330 15.76 -4.85 -9.73
N ALA A 331 16.69 -5.80 -9.56
CA ALA A 331 16.71 -7.03 -10.36
C ALA A 331 15.43 -7.87 -10.21
N THR A 332 14.88 -7.95 -8.99
CA THR A 332 13.60 -8.65 -8.75
C THR A 332 12.43 -7.86 -9.33
N ALA A 333 12.43 -6.53 -9.21
CA ALA A 333 11.38 -5.68 -9.80
C ALA A 333 11.37 -5.81 -11.34
N PHE A 334 12.53 -5.85 -11.99
CA PHE A 334 12.66 -5.96 -13.45
C PHE A 334 12.05 -7.22 -14.02
N ALA A 335 12.07 -8.33 -13.28
CA ALA A 335 11.45 -9.57 -13.71
C ALA A 335 9.92 -9.45 -13.91
N HIS A 336 9.29 -8.40 -13.37
CA HIS A 336 7.85 -8.15 -13.48
C HIS A 336 7.49 -6.99 -14.42
N LEU A 337 8.46 -6.23 -14.96
CA LEU A 337 8.15 -5.07 -15.80
C LEU A 337 7.93 -5.46 -17.26
N ASP A 338 6.94 -4.84 -17.88
CA ASP A 338 6.62 -4.97 -19.31
C ASP A 338 7.27 -3.84 -20.13
N ALA A 339 7.55 -2.69 -19.51
CA ALA A 339 8.24 -1.53 -20.10
C ALA A 339 9.10 -0.79 -19.06
N THR A 340 10.14 -0.10 -19.52
CA THR A 340 11.19 0.58 -18.74
C THR A 340 11.55 1.98 -19.28
N THR A 341 10.88 3.02 -18.78
CA THR A 341 10.99 4.43 -19.21
C THR A 341 11.95 5.25 -18.37
#